data_AF-W1YGJ0-F1
#
_entry.id   AF-W1YGJ0-F1
#
_cell.length_a   1.000
_cell.length_b   1.000
_cell.length_c   1.000
_cell.angle_alpha   90.00
_cell.angle_beta   90.00
_cell.angle_gamma   90.00
#
_symmetry.space_group_name_H-M   'P 1'
#
loop_
_entity.id
_entity.type
_entity.pdbx_description
1 polymer ?
#
loop_
_entity_poly.entity_id
_entity_poly.type
_entity_poly.pdbx_seq_one_letter_code
_entity_poly.pdbx_strand_id
1 'polypeptide(L)' 'MKKNLIITISREYGSGGGEIGRKLSKALGIPCYDKELLTIAAKESGYCQEFFEKYDE' A
#
# COMPACT_ATOMS: atom_id res chain seq x y z
N MET A 1 -14.64 -7.38 -19.61
CA MET A 1 -13.82 -6.57 -18.68
C MET A 1 -13.09 -7.51 -17.74
N LYS A 2 -11.75 -7.43 -17.63
CA LYS A 2 -11.00 -8.20 -16.61
C LYS A 2 -11.31 -7.60 -15.24
N LYS A 3 -11.72 -8.43 -14.28
CA LYS A 3 -11.86 -8.02 -12.88
C LYS A 3 -10.47 -8.02 -12.24
N ASN A 4 -10.00 -6.85 -11.82
CA ASN A 4 -8.76 -6.74 -11.05
C ASN A 4 -9.12 -6.95 -9.57
N LEU A 5 -8.44 -7.89 -8.91
CA LEU A 5 -8.59 -8.12 -7.47
C LEU A 5 -7.69 -7.13 -6.72
N ILE A 6 -8.30 -6.27 -5.91
CA ILE A 6 -7.61 -5.28 -5.09
C ILE A 6 -7.96 -5.56 -3.63
N ILE A 7 -6.94 -5.72 -2.78
CA ILE A 7 -7.10 -6.03 -1.37
C ILE A 7 -6.42 -4.94 -0.55
N THR A 8 -7.21 -4.24 0.27
CA THR A 8 -6.72 -3.20 1.18
C THR A 8 -6.75 -3.73 2.61
N ILE A 9 -5.61 -3.65 3.30
CA ILE A 9 -5.49 -4.07 4.71
C ILE A 9 -5.19 -2.81 5.53
N SER A 10 -6.19 -2.33 6.27
CA SER A 10 -5.99 -1.40 7.37
C SER A 10 -5.51 -2.16 8.60
N ARG A 11 -4.61 -1.55 9.38
CA ARG A 11 -3.99 -2.20 10.52
C ARG A 11 -3.55 -1.18 11.56
N GLU A 12 -3.62 -1.56 12.83
CA GLU A 12 -3.00 -0.81 13.93
C GLU A 12 -1.54 -1.23 14.12
N TYR A 13 -0.75 -0.36 14.75
CA TYR A 13 0.63 -0.69 15.09
C TYR A 13 0.69 -1.94 15.99
N GLY A 14 1.59 -2.87 15.69
CA GLY A 14 1.74 -4.12 16.44
C GLY A 14 0.71 -5.22 16.12
N SER A 15 -0.31 -4.97 15.30
CA SER A 15 -1.36 -5.96 14.95
C SER A 15 -0.88 -7.11 14.03
N GLY A 16 0.35 -7.06 13.53
CA GLY A 16 0.86 -8.03 12.55
C GLY A 16 0.27 -7.87 11.13
N GLY A 17 -0.55 -6.84 10.86
CA GLY A 17 -1.19 -6.65 9.56
C GLY A 17 -0.22 -6.55 8.37
N GLY A 18 1.02 -6.10 8.59
CA GLY A 18 2.07 -6.10 7.56
C GLY A 18 2.53 -7.50 7.16
N GLU A 19 2.64 -8.42 8.13
CA GLU A 19 3.00 -9.81 7.86
C GLU A 19 1.89 -10.54 7.11
N ILE A 20 0.64 -10.32 7.49
CA ILE A 20 -0.53 -10.88 6.82
C ILE A 20 -0.55 -10.47 5.34
N GLY A 21 -0.33 -9.19 5.04
CA GLY A 21 -0.26 -8.69 3.67
C GLY A 21 0.83 -9.38 2.83
N ARG A 22 2.03 -9.56 3.40
CA ARG A 22 3.14 -10.28 2.73
C ARG A 22 2.83 -11.75 2.48
N LYS A 23 2.24 -12.45 3.46
CA LYS A 23 1.82 -13.86 3.30
C LYS A 23 0.73 -14.00 2.25
N LEU A 24 -0.26 -13.10 2.27
CA LEU A 24 -1.38 -13.09 1.32
C LEU A 24 -0.90 -12.83 -0.12
N SER A 25 -0.01 -11.86 -0.29
CA SER A 25 0.61 -11.55 -1.58
C SER A 25 1.37 -12.74 -2.18
N LYS A 26 2.16 -13.45 -1.36
CA LYS A 26 2.83 -14.68 -1.78
C LYS A 26 1.84 -15.80 -2.16
N ALA A 27 0.78 -15.97 -1.36
CA ALA A 27 -0.22 -17.02 -1.60
C ALA A 27 -1.05 -16.77 -2.87
N LEU A 28 -1.36 -15.50 -3.16
CA LEU A 28 -2.18 -15.12 -4.32
C LEU A 28 -1.33 -14.75 -5.56
N GLY A 29 0.00 -14.66 -5.41
CA GLY A 29 0.89 -14.22 -6.48
C GLY A 29 0.64 -12.77 -6.94
N ILE A 30 0.09 -11.92 -6.07
CA ILE A 30 -0.23 -10.52 -6.37
C ILE A 30 0.80 -9.59 -5.70
N PRO A 31 1.15 -8.43 -6.29
CA PRO A 31 2.06 -7.49 -5.66
C PRO A 31 1.48 -6.90 -4.36
N CYS A 32 2.32 -6.78 -3.33
CA CYS A 32 1.99 -6.09 -2.08
C CYS A 32 2.66 -4.73 -2.06
N TYR A 33 1.88 -3.66 -1.94
CA TYR A 33 2.39 -2.30 -1.81
C TYR A 33 2.21 -1.83 -0.37
N ASP A 34 3.30 -1.45 0.29
CA ASP A 34 3.27 -0.82 1.60
C ASP A 34 3.26 0.70 1.47
N LYS A 35 2.77 1.42 2.48
CA LYS A 35 2.71 2.89 2.48
C LYS A 35 4.08 3.52 2.30
N GLU A 36 5.13 2.94 2.89
CA GLU A 36 6.49 3.43 2.70
C GLU A 36 6.94 3.29 1.25
N LEU A 37 6.65 2.15 0.63
CA LEU A 37 7.05 1.85 -0.74
C LEU A 37 6.29 2.74 -1.74
N LEU A 38 5.00 3.00 -1.48
CA LEU A 38 4.22 3.97 -2.25
C LEU A 38 4.73 5.40 -2.06
N THR A 39 5.14 5.76 -0.85
CA THR A 39 5.69 7.10 -0.55
C THR A 39 7.03 7.33 -1.25
N ILE A 40 7.91 6.33 -1.24
CA ILE A 40 9.20 6.38 -1.94
C ILE A 40 8.96 6.43 -3.45
N ALA A 41 8.12 5.55 -3.99
CA ALA A 41 7.77 5.56 -5.41
C ALA A 41 7.12 6.89 -5.84
N ALA A 42 6.28 7.49 -5.00
CA ALA A 42 5.66 8.78 -5.28
C ALA A 42 6.67 9.94 -5.24
N LYS A 43 7.63 9.92 -4.29
CA LYS A 43 8.74 10.87 -4.23
C LYS A 43 9.65 10.77 -5.45
N GLU A 44 10.01 9.56 -5.86
CA GLU A 44 10.90 9.33 -7.00
C GLU A 44 10.21 9.56 -8.36
N SER A 45 8.90 9.37 -8.44
CA SER A 45 8.14 9.56 -9.68
C SER A 45 7.69 11.00 -9.94
N GLY A 46 7.98 11.95 -9.03
CA GLY A 46 7.63 13.36 -9.20
C GLY A 46 6.12 13.67 -9.09
N TYR A 47 5.29 12.69 -8.74
CA TYR A 47 3.84 12.85 -8.54
C TYR A 47 3.48 13.42 -7.14
N CYS A 48 4.49 13.72 -6.31
CA CYS A 48 4.33 14.13 -4.92
C CYS A 48 4.41 15.65 -4.71
N GLN A 49 3.51 16.42 -5.34
CA GLN A 49 3.14 17.74 -4.78
C GLN A 49 1.69 17.78 -4.31
N GLU A 50 0.75 17.12 -4.97
CA GLU A 50 -0.69 17.27 -4.61
C GLU A 50 -1.25 16.23 -3.62
N PHE A 51 -0.56 15.11 -3.37
CA PHE A 51 -1.15 14.02 -2.57
C PHE A 51 -0.96 14.17 -1.04
N PHE A 52 -0.06 15.06 -0.60
CA PHE A 52 0.27 15.23 0.82
C PHE A 52 -0.40 16.44 1.50
N GLU A 53 -1.16 17.27 0.78
CA GLU A 53 -1.85 18.44 1.36
C GLU A 53 -3.20 18.13 2.05
N LYS A 54 -3.52 16.86 2.33
CA LYS A 54 -4.83 16.50 2.89
C LYS A 54 -4.81 15.44 4.00
N TYR A 55 -3.78 15.45 4.84
CA TYR A 55 -3.73 14.65 6.07
C TYR A 55 -3.05 15.41 7.23
N ASP A 56 -3.30 16.71 7.32
CA ASP A 56 -3.15 17.48 8.56
C ASP A 56 -4.55 17.99 8.97
N GLU A 57 -5.37 17.06 9.47
CA GLU A 57 -6.40 17.23 10.50
C GLU A 57 -6.81 15.86 11.05
#